data_AF-A0A259K5M3-F1
#
_entry.id   AF-A0A259K5M3-F1
#
_cell.length_a   1.000
_cell.length_b   1.000
_cell.length_c   1.000
_cell.angle_alpha   90.00
_cell.angle_beta   90.00
_cell.angle_gamma   90.00
#
_symmetry.space_group_name_H-M   'P 1'
#
loop_
_entity.id
_entity.type
_entity.pdbx_description
1 polymer ?
#
loop_
_entity_poly.entity_id
_entity_poly.type
_entity_poly.pdbx_seq_one_letter_code
_entity_poly.pdbx_strand_id
1 'polypeptide(L)'
;MVPDALAYRTDSHFAQLEAIRAGAGIGVCQVALAARAPVLTRLLPDLFDLRLETFVVMHEDLRQVRRVRATFDHLVSRLRAYCALA
;
A
#
# COMPACT_ATOMS: atom_id res chain seq x y z
N MET A 1 -15.10 -20.12 3.47
CA MET A 1 -15.07 -20.70 2.11
C MET A 1 -14.00 -19.97 1.32
N VAL A 2 -12.96 -20.66 0.85
CA VAL A 2 -11.95 -20.08 -0.06
C VAL A 2 -12.43 -20.36 -1.49
N PRO A 3 -12.40 -19.40 -2.43
CA PRO A 3 -12.82 -19.67 -3.81
C PRO A 3 -11.94 -20.75 -4.43
N ASP A 4 -12.53 -21.68 -5.17
CA ASP A 4 -11.81 -22.75 -5.90
C ASP A 4 -10.83 -22.24 -6.98
N ALA A 5 -10.82 -20.93 -7.24
CA ALA A 5 -10.04 -20.29 -8.30
C ALA A 5 -8.82 -19.48 -7.82
N LEU A 6 -8.39 -19.58 -6.55
CA LEU A 6 -7.17 -18.91 -6.10
C LEU A 6 -5.91 -19.72 -6.44
N ALA A 7 -5.12 -19.23 -7.40
CA ALA A 7 -3.83 -19.83 -7.77
C ALA A 7 -2.75 -19.66 -6.68
N TYR A 8 -2.85 -18.62 -5.85
CA TYR A 8 -1.89 -18.31 -4.80
C TYR A 8 -2.56 -17.55 -3.64
N ARG A 9 -2.18 -17.87 -2.39
CA ARG A 9 -2.65 -17.18 -1.19
C ARG A 9 -1.53 -17.09 -0.15
N THR A 10 -1.38 -15.91 0.44
CA THR A 10 -0.46 -15.62 1.54
C THR A 10 -1.04 -14.51 2.40
N ASP A 11 -0.60 -14.41 3.65
CA ASP A 11 -0.84 -13.29 4.57
C ASP A 11 0.30 -12.26 4.53
N SER A 12 1.38 -12.53 3.80
CA SER A 12 2.49 -11.60 3.60
C SER A 12 2.26 -10.72 2.37
N HIS A 13 2.10 -9.41 2.60
CA HIS A 13 1.93 -8.43 1.51
C HIS A 13 3.13 -8.42 0.54
N PHE A 14 4.34 -8.65 1.05
CA PHE A 14 5.54 -8.75 0.23
C PHE A 14 5.49 -9.98 -0.68
N ALA A 15 5.18 -11.14 -0.13
CA ALA A 15 5.09 -12.37 -0.91
C ALA A 15 3.98 -12.28 -1.97
N GLN A 16 2.85 -11.65 -1.64
CA GLN A 16 1.77 -11.38 -2.60
C GLN A 16 2.24 -10.49 -3.75
N LEU A 17 2.90 -9.37 -3.46
CA LEU A 17 3.38 -8.44 -4.49
C LEU A 17 4.42 -9.10 -5.41
N GLU A 18 5.35 -9.87 -4.84
CA GLU A 18 6.36 -10.59 -5.62
C GLU A 18 5.74 -11.71 -6.47
N ALA A 19 4.70 -12.40 -5.99
CA ALA A 19 3.97 -13.37 -6.81
C ALA A 19 3.34 -12.71 -8.04
N ILE A 20 2.77 -11.50 -7.90
CA ILE A 20 2.24 -10.73 -9.04
C ILE A 20 3.38 -10.37 -10.01
N ARG A 21 4.51 -9.87 -9.51
CA ARG A 21 5.68 -9.52 -10.34
C ARG A 21 6.30 -10.71 -11.06
N ALA A 22 6.25 -11.89 -10.45
CA ALA A 22 6.71 -13.14 -11.03
C ALA A 22 5.72 -13.73 -12.07
N GLY A 23 4.56 -13.10 -12.28
CA GLY A 23 3.58 -13.54 -13.26
C GLY A 23 2.66 -14.67 -12.79
N ALA A 24 2.46 -14.83 -11.48
CA ALA A 24 1.54 -15.84 -10.93
C ALA A 24 0.06 -15.59 -11.29
N GLY A 25 -0.25 -14.43 -11.90
CA GLY A 25 -1.57 -14.08 -12.40
C GLY A 25 -1.93 -12.60 -12.14
N ILE A 26 -3.22 -12.30 -12.19
CA ILE A 26 -3.76 -10.97 -11.83
C ILE A 26 -3.90 -10.92 -10.30
N GLY A 27 -3.36 -9.88 -9.68
CA GLY A 27 -3.50 -9.65 -8.25
C GLY A 27 -3.75 -8.19 -7.90
N VAL A 28 -4.37 -7.97 -6.74
CA VAL A 28 -4.65 -6.64 -6.20
C VAL A 28 -3.45 -6.15 -5.40
N CYS A 29 -2.99 -4.93 -5.66
CA CYS A 29 -1.94 -4.27 -4.89
C CYS A 29 -2.13 -2.74 -4.91
N GLN A 30 -1.41 -2.02 -4.06
CA GLN A 30 -1.50 -0.56 -3.98
C GLN A 30 -0.88 0.10 -5.22
N VAL A 31 -1.59 1.04 -5.84
CA VAL A 31 -1.17 1.71 -7.10
C VAL A 31 0.21 2.33 -6.98
N ALA A 32 0.48 3.08 -5.90
CA ALA A 32 1.79 3.72 -5.69
C ALA A 32 2.94 2.71 -5.50
N LEU A 33 2.69 1.49 -5.02
CA LEU A 33 3.71 0.42 -4.97
C LEU A 33 3.94 -0.20 -6.35
N ALA A 34 2.85 -0.43 -7.10
CA ALA A 34 2.92 -0.96 -8.45
C ALA A 34 3.57 0.02 -9.43
N ALA A 35 3.38 1.33 -9.26
CA ALA A 35 3.99 2.37 -10.09
C ALA A 35 5.53 2.36 -10.05
N ARG A 36 6.12 1.78 -9.00
CA ARG A 36 7.58 1.59 -8.87
C ARG A 36 8.09 0.35 -9.61
N ALA A 37 7.19 -0.39 -10.27
CA ALA A 37 7.45 -1.63 -10.97
C ALA A 37 7.20 -1.47 -12.48
N PRO A 38 8.23 -1.31 -13.32
CA PRO A 38 8.02 -1.20 -14.76
C PRO A 38 7.44 -2.48 -15.39
N VAL A 39 7.48 -3.60 -14.67
CA VAL A 39 6.99 -4.91 -15.14
C VAL A 39 5.48 -5.11 -14.98
N LEU A 40 4.80 -4.23 -14.23
CA LEU A 40 3.37 -4.38 -13.92
C LEU A 40 2.52 -3.45 -14.78
N THR A 41 1.35 -3.95 -15.19
CA THR A 41 0.34 -3.17 -15.92
C THR A 41 -0.92 -3.03 -15.06
N ARG A 42 -1.41 -1.80 -14.88
CA ARG A 42 -2.67 -1.54 -14.16
C ARG A 42 -3.84 -1.99 -15.02
N LEU A 43 -4.70 -2.84 -14.45
CA LEU A 43 -5.91 -3.34 -15.10
C LEU A 43 -7.15 -2.68 -14.51
N LEU A 44 -8.19 -2.49 -15.36
CA LEU A 44 -9.52 -2.01 -14.98
C LEU A 44 -9.55 -0.72 -14.12
N PRO A 45 -8.77 0.34 -14.45
CA PRO A 45 -8.66 1.54 -13.61
C PRO A 45 -10.01 2.25 -13.39
N ASP A 46 -10.95 2.15 -14.34
CA ASP A 46 -12.25 2.83 -14.29
C ASP A 46 -13.33 2.01 -13.56
N LEU A 47 -13.10 0.71 -13.35
CA LEU A 47 -14.06 -0.20 -12.70
C LEU A 47 -13.67 -0.56 -11.27
N PHE A 48 -12.39 -0.41 -10.91
CA PHE A 48 -11.88 -0.81 -9.62
C PHE A 48 -10.90 0.21 -9.04
N ASP A 49 -11.38 0.98 -8.06
CA ASP A 49 -10.58 1.89 -7.24
C ASP A 49 -10.93 1.69 -5.75
N LEU A 50 -10.13 0.86 -5.07
CA LEU A 50 -10.27 0.64 -3.63
C LEU A 50 -9.38 1.61 -2.86
N ARG A 51 -10.00 2.61 -2.23
CA ARG A 51 -9.27 3.59 -1.42
C ARG A 51 -9.07 3.08 0.00
N LEU A 52 -7.81 2.93 0.39
CA LEU A 52 -7.42 2.53 1.73
C LEU A 52 -7.20 3.78 2.59
N GLU A 53 -8.07 3.99 3.56
CA GLU A 53 -7.84 5.04 4.55
C GLU A 53 -6.57 4.73 5.34
N THR A 54 -5.66 5.71 5.43
CA THR A 54 -4.33 5.51 6.00
C THR A 54 -4.05 6.60 7.02
N PHE A 55 -3.60 6.20 8.20
CA PHE A 55 -3.33 7.09 9.32
C PHE A 55 -1.88 6.99 9.79
N VAL A 56 -1.34 8.11 10.25
CA VAL A 56 -0.10 8.14 11.06
C VAL A 56 -0.53 8.31 12.51
N VAL A 57 -0.21 7.33 13.36
CA VAL A 57 -0.70 7.29 14.75
C VAL A 57 0.45 7.43 15.73
N MET A 58 0.32 8.37 16.69
CA MET A 58 1.24 8.54 17.81
C MET A 58 0.52 8.26 19.13
N HIS A 59 1.25 7.73 20.12
CA HIS A 59 0.75 7.70 21.49
C HIS A 59 0.61 9.14 22.02
N GLU A 60 -0.49 9.45 22.73
CA GLU A 60 -0.82 10.82 23.14
C GLU A 60 0.28 11.48 23.98
N ASP A 61 0.86 10.74 24.94
CA ASP A 61 1.95 11.23 25.80
C ASP A 61 3.18 11.71 25.01
N LEU A 62 3.38 11.21 23.79
CA LEU A 62 4.51 11.59 22.95
C LEU A 62 4.27 12.89 22.17
N ARG A 63 3.03 13.40 22.13
CA ARG A 63 2.66 14.59 21.36
C ARG A 63 3.42 15.84 21.79
N GLN A 64 3.78 15.95 23.07
CA GLN A 64 4.52 17.09 23.63
C GLN A 64 6.05 16.94 23.49
N VAL A 65 6.54 15.75 23.11
CA VAL A 65 7.98 15.53 22.92
C VAL A 65 8.40 16.10 21.57
N ARG A 66 9.04 17.28 21.58
CA ARG A 66 9.39 18.05 20.37
C ARG A 66 10.01 17.22 19.23
N ARG A 67 10.99 16.37 19.55
CA ARG A 67 11.64 15.51 18.53
C ARG A 67 10.68 14.49 17.91
N VAL A 68 9.76 13.94 18.70
CA VAL A 68 8.75 12.99 18.21
C VAL A 68 7.76 13.73 17.32
N ARG A 69 7.26 14.88 17.78
CA ARG A 69 6.35 15.72 16.99
C ARG A 69 6.95 16.10 15.63
N ALA A 70 8.21 16.54 15.60
CA ALA A 70 8.91 16.89 14.36
C ALA A 70 8.98 15.72 13.38
N THR A 71 9.32 14.51 13.85
CA THR A 71 9.33 13.30 13.02
C THR A 71 7.93 12.99 12.47
N PHE A 72 6.89 13.07 13.30
CA PHE A 72 5.52 12.78 12.89
C PHE A 72 4.98 13.80 11.89
N ASP A 73 5.26 15.09 12.07
CA ASP A 73 4.89 16.13 11.10
C ASP A 73 5.55 15.84 9.75
N HIS A 74 6.82 15.39 9.75
CA HIS A 74 7.50 14.96 8.53
C HIS A 74 6.86 13.71 7.92
N LEU A 75 6.58 12.66 8.70
CA LEU A 75 5.93 11.44 8.23
C LEU A 75 4.57 11.72 7.60
N VAL A 76 3.74 12.56 8.23
CA VAL A 76 2.44 12.96 7.68
C VAL A 76 2.61 13.71 6.37
N SER A 77 3.55 14.66 6.28
CA SER A 77 3.82 15.39 5.04
C SER A 77 4.24 14.45 3.91
N ARG A 78 5.17 13.52 4.18
CA ARG A 78 5.65 12.55 3.20
C ARG A 78 4.59 11.53 2.80
N LEU A 79 3.78 11.07 3.75
CA LEU A 79 2.69 10.13 3.46
C LEU A 79 1.62 10.77 2.59
N ARG A 80 1.23 12.02 2.87
CA ARG A 80 0.30 12.76 2.00
C ARG A 80 0.83 12.91 0.58
N ALA A 81 2.10 13.26 0.42
CA ALA A 81 2.74 13.34 -0.88
C ALA A 81 2.78 11.99 -1.60
N TYR A 82 3.04 10.89 -0.87
CA TYR A 82 3.01 9.54 -1.41
C TYR A 82 1.60 9.12 -1.87
N CYS A 83 0.57 9.39 -1.07
CA CYS A 83 -0.82 9.07 -1.41
C CYS A 83 -1.33 9.88 -2.61
N ALA A 84 -0.76 11.04 -2.91
CA ALA A 84 -1.08 11.82 -4.10
C ALA A 84 -0.49 11.25 -5.40
N LEU A 85 0.44 10.28 -5.32
CA LEU A 85 0.97 9.55 -6.49
C LEU A 85 0.10 8.38 -6.91
N ALA A 86 -0.87 7.98 -6.09
CA ALA A 86 -1.74 6.83 -6.29
C ALA A 86 -2.97 7.18 -7.15
#